data_AF-A0A7Y3D4L0-F1
#
_entry.id   AF-A0A7Y3D4L0-F1
#
_cell.length_a   1.000
_cell.length_b   1.000
_cell.length_c   1.000
_cell.angle_alpha   90.00
_cell.angle_beta   90.00
_cell.angle_gamma   90.00
#
_symmetry.space_group_name_H-M   'P 1'
#
loop_
_entity.id
_entity.type
_entity.pdbx_description
1 polymer ?
#
loop_
_entity_poly.entity_id
_entity_poly.type
_entity_poly.pdbx_seq_one_letter_code
_entity_poly.pdbx_strand_id
1 'polypeptide(L)'
;MNIATIRITGEDAFDFLQGQLTNDLRRLENEAEILAAWCNPKGRVIWFGTVARIDDGYAMSVLADMAGDIVRRLTLFRFRSRVDFEIVDEGRTVEPSFQVDNGFPSIGAKQSEQFTPHMLNLDLLDAVSFDKGCYTGQEIVARTHYKGATKRRTLRFACDGAVAAGDKVTLGERAVGEVLNVAGSVLLAVVPTDVVDGLTAGAVTLRHRPLPYLEDVSRSGSR
;
A
#
# COMPACT_ATOMS: atom_id res chain seq x y z
N MET A 1 13.51 -6.42 -5.34
CA MET A 1 12.15 -6.82 -5.79
C MET A 1 11.96 -6.38 -7.22
N ASN A 2 11.46 -7.25 -8.10
CA ASN A 2 11.26 -6.90 -9.51
C ASN A 2 9.98 -6.10 -9.66
N ILE A 3 10.06 -4.97 -10.37
CA ILE A 3 8.95 -4.09 -10.65
C ILE A 3 8.65 -4.12 -12.14
N ALA A 4 7.39 -4.31 -12.49
CA ALA A 4 6.87 -4.11 -13.83
C ALA A 4 6.03 -2.84 -13.89
N THR A 5 5.76 -2.37 -15.09
CA THR A 5 4.83 -1.28 -15.36
C THR A 5 3.59 -1.84 -16.03
N ILE A 6 2.41 -1.47 -15.53
CA ILE A 6 1.16 -1.63 -16.30
C ILE A 6 0.86 -0.29 -16.94
N ARG A 7 0.88 -0.23 -18.27
CA ARG A 7 0.39 0.93 -19.03
C ARG A 7 -1.10 0.75 -19.25
N ILE A 8 -1.86 1.80 -18.94
CA ILE A 8 -3.31 1.87 -19.11
C ILE A 8 -3.56 3.03 -20.04
N THR A 9 -3.91 2.72 -21.29
CA THR A 9 -4.08 3.71 -22.36
C THR A 9 -5.49 3.68 -22.91
N GLY A 10 -5.87 4.74 -23.62
CA GLY A 10 -7.17 4.87 -24.25
C GLY A 10 -7.96 6.07 -23.75
N GLU A 11 -8.99 6.46 -24.50
CA GLU A 11 -9.72 7.71 -24.26
C GLU A 11 -10.50 7.75 -22.95
N ASP A 12 -10.89 6.58 -22.42
CA ASP A 12 -11.60 6.50 -21.15
C ASP A 12 -10.64 6.20 -19.96
N ALA A 13 -9.31 6.25 -20.16
CA ALA A 13 -8.31 5.85 -19.15
C ALA A 13 -8.37 6.68 -17.87
N PHE A 14 -8.58 8.00 -17.99
CA PHE A 14 -8.74 8.88 -16.84
C PHE A 14 -9.96 8.48 -16.01
N ASP A 15 -11.17 8.46 -16.61
CA ASP A 15 -12.41 8.17 -15.88
C ASP A 15 -12.39 6.75 -15.30
N PHE A 16 -11.86 5.79 -16.05
CA PHE A 16 -11.69 4.41 -15.61
C PHE A 16 -10.84 4.34 -14.35
N LEU A 17 -9.60 4.84 -14.37
CA LEU A 17 -8.71 4.77 -13.23
C LEU A 17 -9.15 5.69 -12.08
N GLN A 18 -9.71 6.85 -12.39
CA GLN A 18 -10.23 7.79 -11.38
C GLN A 18 -11.34 7.15 -10.54
N GLY A 19 -12.16 6.28 -11.14
CA GLY A 19 -13.17 5.49 -10.43
C GLY A 19 -12.64 4.23 -9.71
N GLN A 20 -11.40 3.80 -9.98
CA GLN A 20 -10.80 2.64 -9.33
C GLN A 20 -9.83 2.99 -8.20
N LEU A 21 -9.03 4.04 -8.38
CA LEU A 21 -7.91 4.35 -7.50
C LEU A 21 -8.28 5.28 -6.36
N THR A 22 -7.59 5.15 -5.23
CA THR A 22 -7.84 5.93 -4.01
C THR A 22 -7.36 7.38 -4.09
N ASN A 23 -6.42 7.70 -4.98
CA ASN A 23 -5.88 9.06 -5.14
C ASN A 23 -6.45 9.75 -6.39
N ASP A 24 -6.32 11.07 -6.43
CA ASP A 24 -6.88 11.91 -7.48
C ASP A 24 -5.90 12.08 -8.65
N LEU A 25 -6.23 11.50 -9.81
CA LEU A 25 -5.38 11.57 -11.00
C LEU A 25 -5.21 12.99 -11.54
N ARG A 26 -6.08 13.94 -11.18
CA ARG A 26 -5.94 15.36 -11.57
C ARG A 26 -4.65 15.99 -11.02
N ARG A 27 -4.09 15.41 -9.94
CA ARG A 27 -2.79 15.82 -9.39
C ARG A 27 -1.65 15.67 -10.38
N LEU A 28 -1.74 14.69 -11.29
CA LEU A 28 -0.74 14.44 -12.34
C LEU A 28 -0.73 15.51 -13.45
N GLU A 29 -1.56 16.55 -13.34
CA GLU A 29 -1.39 17.78 -14.13
C GLU A 29 -0.18 18.60 -13.67
N ASN A 30 0.19 18.49 -12.39
CA ASN A 30 1.25 19.30 -11.77
C ASN A 30 2.31 18.45 -11.03
N GLU A 31 2.06 17.16 -10.83
CA GLU A 31 2.98 16.22 -10.18
C GLU A 31 3.49 15.18 -11.19
N ALA A 32 4.77 14.80 -11.08
CA ALA A 32 5.37 13.82 -11.98
C ALA A 32 4.78 12.41 -11.78
N GLU A 33 4.49 12.08 -10.52
CA GLU A 33 3.86 10.84 -10.10
C GLU A 33 3.07 11.06 -8.81
N ILE A 34 2.11 10.18 -8.53
CA ILE A 34 1.41 10.11 -7.24
C ILE A 34 1.42 8.68 -6.72
N LEU A 35 1.31 8.51 -5.41
CA LEU A 35 1.02 7.21 -4.82
C LEU A 35 -0.50 6.95 -4.87
N ALA A 36 -0.93 5.75 -5.22
CA ALA A 36 -2.34 5.38 -5.18
C ALA A 36 -2.51 3.91 -4.82
N ALA A 37 -3.68 3.56 -4.30
CA ALA A 37 -4.10 2.20 -4.05
C ALA A 37 -5.33 1.84 -4.89
N TRP A 38 -5.46 0.56 -5.20
CA TRP A 38 -6.68 -0.03 -5.73
C TRP A 38 -7.28 -0.95 -4.67
N CYS A 39 -8.55 -0.73 -4.34
CA CYS A 39 -9.24 -1.47 -3.29
C CYS A 39 -10.35 -2.36 -3.85
N ASN A 40 -10.67 -3.44 -3.13
CA ASN A 40 -11.90 -4.18 -3.33
C ASN A 40 -13.10 -3.41 -2.73
N PRO A 41 -14.37 -3.82 -3.01
CA PRO A 41 -15.56 -3.15 -2.47
C PRO A 41 -15.63 -3.09 -0.93
N LYS A 42 -14.89 -3.95 -0.22
CA LYS A 42 -14.78 -3.95 1.24
C LYS A 42 -13.67 -3.03 1.77
N GLY A 43 -13.08 -2.19 0.91
CA GLY A 43 -12.02 -1.25 1.27
C GLY A 43 -10.69 -1.91 1.60
N ARG A 44 -10.44 -3.13 1.12
CA ARG A 44 -9.16 -3.83 1.28
C ARG A 44 -8.29 -3.64 0.05
N VAL A 45 -7.01 -3.39 0.28
CA VAL A 45 -6.04 -3.03 -0.77
C VAL A 45 -5.69 -4.27 -1.60
N ILE A 46 -5.98 -4.22 -2.89
CA ILE A 46 -5.56 -5.23 -3.88
C ILE A 46 -4.12 -4.96 -4.30
N TRP A 47 -3.81 -3.69 -4.57
CA TRP A 47 -2.52 -3.17 -5.01
C TRP A 47 -2.35 -1.73 -4.53
N PHE A 48 -1.11 -1.28 -4.36
CA PHE A 48 -0.77 0.14 -4.33
C PHE A 48 0.63 0.35 -4.91
N GLY A 49 0.89 1.56 -5.40
CA GLY A 49 2.14 1.92 -6.03
C GLY A 49 2.05 3.28 -6.71
N THR A 50 3.13 3.66 -7.39
CA THR A 50 3.19 4.93 -8.13
C THR A 50 2.31 4.86 -9.37
N VAL A 51 1.71 6.00 -9.69
CA VAL A 51 0.98 6.26 -10.91
C VAL A 51 1.58 7.51 -11.54
N ALA A 52 1.96 7.42 -12.82
CA ALA A 52 2.47 8.55 -13.58
C ALA A 52 1.66 8.73 -14.87
N ARG A 53 1.60 9.95 -15.37
CA ARG A 53 1.00 10.24 -16.68
C ARG A 53 1.98 9.84 -17.79
N ILE A 54 1.46 9.27 -18.86
CA ILE A 54 2.18 9.00 -20.12
C ILE A 54 1.35 9.57 -21.28
N ASP A 55 1.92 9.60 -22.50
CA ASP A 55 1.31 10.25 -23.67
C ASP A 55 -0.18 9.90 -23.85
N ASP A 56 -0.50 8.60 -23.86
CA ASP A 56 -1.86 8.09 -24.14
C ASP A 56 -2.58 7.53 -22.90
N GLY A 57 -2.19 7.93 -21.69
CA GLY A 57 -2.85 7.50 -20.46
C GLY A 57 -1.97 7.51 -19.22
N TYR A 58 -1.85 6.36 -18.55
CA TYR A 58 -1.16 6.24 -17.26
C TYR A 58 -0.25 5.01 -17.19
N ALA A 59 0.76 5.10 -16.34
CA ALA A 59 1.65 4.00 -15.99
C ALA A 59 1.54 3.72 -14.49
N MET A 60 1.31 2.45 -14.11
CA MET A 60 1.26 1.98 -12.74
C MET A 60 2.46 1.08 -12.43
N SER A 61 3.21 1.38 -11.37
CA SER A 61 4.27 0.48 -10.88
C SER A 61 3.68 -0.70 -10.11
N VAL A 62 4.05 -1.93 -10.44
CA VAL A 62 3.56 -3.14 -9.77
C VAL A 62 4.70 -4.10 -9.48
N LEU A 63 4.56 -4.93 -8.44
CA LEU A 63 5.43 -6.11 -8.33
C LEU A 63 5.21 -6.99 -9.56
N ALA A 64 6.30 -7.42 -10.21
CA ALA A 64 6.22 -8.09 -11.51
C ALA A 64 5.35 -9.37 -11.47
N ASP A 65 5.36 -10.09 -10.35
CA ASP A 65 4.55 -11.31 -10.14
C ASP A 65 3.04 -11.02 -9.95
N MET A 66 2.67 -9.78 -9.65
CA MET A 66 1.27 -9.36 -9.52
C MET A 66 0.69 -8.78 -10.82
N ALA A 67 1.53 -8.38 -11.77
CA ALA A 67 1.11 -7.63 -12.96
C ALA A 67 -0.01 -8.32 -13.74
N GLY A 68 0.15 -9.62 -14.01
CA GLY A 68 -0.84 -10.41 -14.75
C GLY A 68 -2.19 -10.52 -14.04
N ASP A 69 -2.20 -10.69 -12.71
CA ASP A 69 -3.44 -10.75 -11.94
C ASP A 69 -4.13 -9.38 -11.87
N ILE A 70 -3.36 -8.30 -11.71
CA ILE A 70 -3.90 -6.94 -11.70
C ILE A 70 -4.56 -6.62 -13.05
N VAL A 71 -3.87 -6.86 -14.18
CA VAL A 71 -4.46 -6.64 -15.52
C VAL A 71 -5.71 -7.49 -15.72
N ARG A 72 -5.67 -8.77 -15.36
CA ARG A 72 -6.83 -9.67 -15.46
C ARG A 72 -8.03 -9.11 -14.70
N ARG A 73 -7.82 -8.66 -13.46
CA ARG A 73 -8.90 -8.10 -12.63
C ARG A 73 -9.39 -6.76 -13.20
N LEU A 74 -8.50 -5.82 -13.56
CA LEU A 74 -8.89 -4.53 -14.15
C LEU A 74 -9.71 -4.71 -15.43
N THR A 75 -9.37 -5.71 -16.24
CA THR A 75 -10.13 -6.07 -17.45
C THR A 75 -11.59 -6.40 -17.15
N LEU A 76 -11.90 -7.00 -15.99
CA LEU A 76 -13.29 -7.27 -15.59
C LEU A 76 -14.08 -5.99 -15.27
N PHE A 77 -13.40 -4.95 -14.79
CA PHE A 77 -14.02 -3.66 -14.49
C PHE A 77 -14.12 -2.75 -15.72
N ARG A 78 -13.47 -3.11 -16.83
CA ARG A 78 -13.40 -2.28 -18.03
C ARG A 78 -14.75 -1.88 -18.62
N PHE A 79 -15.82 -2.66 -18.41
CA PHE A 79 -17.13 -2.57 -19.07
C PHE A 79 -17.37 -1.30 -19.93
N ARG A 80 -17.37 -1.48 -21.26
CA ARG A 80 -17.51 -0.44 -22.31
C ARG A 80 -16.45 0.66 -22.35
N SER A 81 -15.65 0.85 -21.31
CA SER A 81 -14.53 1.79 -21.30
C SER A 81 -13.51 1.37 -22.36
N ARG A 82 -13.15 2.30 -23.22
CA ARG A 82 -12.12 2.17 -24.25
C ARG A 82 -10.76 2.38 -23.58
N VAL A 83 -10.34 1.33 -22.90
CA VAL A 83 -9.02 1.23 -22.28
C VAL A 83 -8.34 -0.09 -22.66
N ASP A 84 -7.03 -0.02 -22.82
CA ASP A 84 -6.14 -1.13 -23.09
C ASP A 84 -5.08 -1.24 -21.98
N PHE A 85 -4.57 -2.45 -21.78
CA PHE A 85 -3.59 -2.75 -20.75
C PHE A 85 -2.37 -3.43 -21.37
N GLU A 86 -1.19 -2.89 -21.11
CA GLU A 86 0.09 -3.47 -21.53
C GLU A 86 0.99 -3.64 -20.31
N ILE A 87 1.58 -4.83 -20.14
CA ILE A 87 2.59 -5.08 -19.11
C ILE A 87 3.96 -4.88 -19.76
N VAL A 88 4.75 -3.97 -19.21
CA VAL A 88 6.12 -3.69 -19.65
C VAL A 88 7.08 -4.03 -18.51
N ASP A 89 8.03 -4.93 -18.78
CA ASP A 89 9.15 -5.23 -17.88
C ASP A 89 10.42 -4.57 -18.43
N GLU A 90 10.90 -3.55 -17.72
CA GLU A 90 12.12 -2.82 -18.06
C GLU A 90 13.33 -3.31 -17.25
N GLY A 91 13.21 -4.45 -16.56
CA GLY A 91 14.24 -4.97 -15.68
C GLY A 91 14.46 -4.11 -14.44
N ARG A 92 13.47 -3.30 -14.05
CA ARG A 92 13.57 -2.41 -12.88
C ARG A 92 13.50 -3.23 -11.59
N THR A 93 14.42 -2.94 -10.68
CA THR A 93 14.42 -3.51 -9.33
C THR A 93 14.36 -2.40 -8.30
N VAL A 94 13.69 -2.69 -7.18
CA VAL A 94 13.75 -1.85 -5.98
C VAL A 94 14.39 -2.65 -4.85
N GLU A 95 15.36 -2.02 -4.19
CA GLU A 95 16.03 -2.59 -3.03
C GLU A 95 15.08 -2.67 -1.83
N PRO A 96 14.84 -3.86 -1.26
CA PRO A 96 13.97 -4.02 -0.10
C PRO A 96 14.41 -3.19 1.11
N SER A 97 15.72 -3.04 1.33
CA SER A 97 16.28 -2.27 2.43
C SER A 97 15.83 -0.82 2.39
N PHE A 98 15.90 -0.17 1.22
CA PHE A 98 15.45 1.20 1.05
C PHE A 98 13.98 1.38 1.46
N GLN A 99 13.09 0.48 1.02
CA GLN A 99 11.68 0.55 1.36
C GLN A 99 11.44 0.34 2.86
N VAL A 100 12.03 -0.72 3.42
CA VAL A 100 11.86 -1.09 4.83
C VAL A 100 12.42 -0.02 5.77
N ASP A 101 13.61 0.51 5.48
CA ASP A 101 14.25 1.54 6.29
C ASP A 101 13.48 2.86 6.27
N ASN A 102 12.90 3.21 5.11
CA ASN A 102 12.08 4.42 4.98
C ASN A 102 10.62 4.22 5.38
N GLY A 103 10.22 3.01 5.79
CA GLY A 103 8.87 2.73 6.24
C GLY A 103 7.83 2.64 5.13
N PHE A 104 8.26 2.46 3.87
CA PHE A 104 7.39 2.23 2.73
C PHE A 104 7.05 0.73 2.65
N PRO A 105 5.80 0.33 2.93
CA PRO A 105 5.43 -1.07 2.78
C PRO A 105 5.35 -1.46 1.31
N SER A 106 5.39 -2.76 1.07
CA SER A 106 4.91 -3.37 -0.17
C SER A 106 4.04 -4.58 0.20
N ILE A 107 3.07 -4.93 -0.65
CA ILE A 107 2.29 -6.16 -0.49
C ILE A 107 2.41 -7.01 -1.75
N GLY A 108 2.58 -8.32 -1.55
CA GLY A 108 2.54 -9.31 -2.64
C GLY A 108 1.17 -9.97 -2.79
N ALA A 109 1.06 -10.89 -3.75
CA ALA A 109 -0.19 -11.60 -4.06
C ALA A 109 -0.82 -12.29 -2.83
N LYS A 110 0.00 -12.84 -1.92
CA LYS A 110 -0.49 -13.49 -0.69
C LYS A 110 -1.16 -12.51 0.29
N GLN A 111 -0.75 -11.24 0.28
CA GLN A 111 -1.20 -10.19 1.20
C GLN A 111 -2.29 -9.28 0.59
N SER A 112 -2.55 -9.44 -0.72
CA SER A 112 -3.62 -8.76 -1.41
C SER A 112 -4.96 -8.98 -0.69
N GLU A 113 -5.74 -7.91 -0.56
CA GLU A 113 -7.04 -7.86 0.10
C GLU A 113 -7.06 -8.14 1.62
N GLN A 114 -5.90 -8.26 2.27
CA GLN A 114 -5.85 -8.47 3.72
C GLN A 114 -5.98 -7.16 4.52
N PHE A 115 -5.41 -6.07 4.03
CA PHE A 115 -5.25 -4.83 4.79
C PHE A 115 -6.08 -3.69 4.20
N THR A 116 -6.48 -2.73 5.04
CA THR A 116 -7.06 -1.46 4.57
C THR A 116 -5.95 -0.44 4.30
N PRO A 117 -6.21 0.65 3.56
CA PRO A 117 -5.21 1.70 3.32
C PRO A 117 -4.57 2.24 4.61
N HIS A 118 -5.38 2.47 5.65
CA HIS A 118 -4.91 2.96 6.94
C HIS A 118 -3.99 1.98 7.67
N MET A 119 -4.22 0.66 7.54
CA MET A 119 -3.33 -0.35 8.12
C MET A 119 -1.95 -0.36 7.44
N LEU A 120 -1.89 0.04 6.17
CA LEU A 120 -0.67 0.16 5.37
C LEU A 120 -0.08 1.58 5.39
N ASN A 121 -0.58 2.47 6.26
CA ASN A 121 -0.20 3.89 6.34
C ASN A 121 -0.39 4.68 5.03
N LEU A 122 -1.21 4.20 4.09
CA LEU A 122 -1.41 4.85 2.80
C LEU A 122 -2.13 6.20 2.93
N ASP A 123 -2.84 6.44 4.03
CA ASP A 123 -3.37 7.75 4.40
C ASP A 123 -2.27 8.73 4.85
N LEU A 124 -1.20 8.22 5.47
CA LEU A 124 -0.06 9.03 5.91
C LEU A 124 0.97 9.25 4.78
N LEU A 125 0.98 8.34 3.79
CA LEU A 125 1.85 8.38 2.62
C LEU A 125 1.20 9.10 1.43
N ASP A 126 0.13 9.87 1.68
CA ASP A 126 -0.57 10.66 0.67
C ASP A 126 -1.07 9.84 -0.55
N ALA A 127 -1.45 8.59 -0.32
CA ALA A 127 -1.95 7.69 -1.35
C ALA A 127 -3.49 7.65 -1.45
N VAL A 128 -4.18 8.46 -0.63
CA VAL A 128 -5.63 8.52 -0.56
C VAL A 128 -6.06 9.98 -0.61
N SER A 129 -6.84 10.34 -1.62
CA SER A 129 -7.51 11.62 -1.65
C SER A 129 -8.87 11.50 -0.97
N PHE A 130 -9.10 12.31 0.05
CA PHE A 130 -10.39 12.36 0.75
C PHE A 130 -11.37 13.39 0.16
N ASP A 131 -10.91 14.17 -0.82
CA ASP A 131 -11.65 15.23 -1.50
C ASP A 131 -12.00 14.90 -2.97
N LYS A 132 -11.60 13.71 -3.46
CA LYS A 132 -11.96 13.24 -4.81
C LYS A 132 -13.36 12.65 -4.90
N GLY A 133 -13.82 12.46 -6.13
CA GLY A 133 -15.05 11.73 -6.45
C GLY A 133 -15.00 10.25 -6.08
N CYS A 134 -16.12 9.55 -6.31
CA CYS A 134 -16.30 8.16 -5.89
C CYS A 134 -15.27 7.20 -6.49
N TYR A 135 -14.80 6.26 -5.68
CA TYR A 135 -14.02 5.11 -6.13
C TYR A 135 -14.39 3.83 -5.38
N THR A 136 -14.02 2.67 -5.93
CA THR A 136 -14.32 1.35 -5.34
C THR A 136 -13.79 1.22 -3.90
N GLY A 137 -14.68 0.95 -2.95
CA GLY A 137 -14.33 0.75 -1.53
C GLY A 137 -14.17 2.03 -0.70
N GLN A 138 -14.42 3.21 -1.28
CA GLN A 138 -14.27 4.51 -0.61
C GLN A 138 -15.07 4.61 0.70
N GLU A 139 -16.28 4.07 0.78
CA GLU A 139 -17.12 4.18 2.00
C GLU A 139 -16.39 3.70 3.26
N ILE A 140 -15.70 2.55 3.15
CA ILE A 140 -14.96 1.96 4.27
C ILE A 140 -13.74 2.83 4.61
N VAL A 141 -13.00 3.28 3.59
CA VAL A 141 -11.80 4.11 3.75
C VAL A 141 -12.16 5.46 4.39
N ALA A 142 -13.13 6.18 3.83
CA ALA A 142 -13.62 7.46 4.32
C ALA A 142 -14.19 7.34 5.74
N ARG A 143 -14.96 6.28 6.05
CA ARG A 143 -15.48 6.07 7.40
C ARG A 143 -14.36 5.88 8.42
N THR A 144 -13.31 5.15 8.07
CA THR A 144 -12.15 4.99 8.96
C THR A 144 -11.42 6.31 9.19
N HIS A 145 -11.33 7.18 8.18
CA HIS A 145 -10.68 8.49 8.31
C HIS A 145 -11.50 9.47 9.17
N TYR A 146 -12.79 9.66 8.86
CA TYR A 146 -13.60 10.72 9.47
C TYR A 146 -14.27 10.33 10.80
N LYS A 147 -14.61 9.05 10.97
CA LYS A 147 -15.44 8.57 12.10
C LYS A 147 -14.79 7.46 12.90
N GLY A 148 -13.66 6.96 12.42
CA GLY A 148 -12.94 5.85 13.04
C GLY A 148 -11.53 6.24 13.44
N ALA A 149 -10.87 5.31 14.11
CA ALA A 149 -9.42 5.27 14.18
C ALA A 149 -9.00 3.87 13.75
N THR A 150 -7.95 3.76 12.94
CA THR A 150 -7.35 2.45 12.70
C THR A 150 -6.65 2.01 13.98
N LYS A 151 -6.99 0.83 14.50
CA LYS A 151 -6.35 0.25 15.69
C LYS A 151 -5.07 -0.51 15.35
N ARG A 152 -4.76 -0.65 14.06
CA ARG A 152 -3.55 -1.29 13.56
C ARG A 152 -2.92 -0.45 12.46
N ARG A 153 -1.60 -0.35 12.47
CA ARG A 153 -0.81 0.32 11.44
C ARG A 153 0.44 -0.48 11.15
N THR A 154 1.04 -0.19 10.00
CA THR A 154 2.39 -0.65 9.69
C THR A 154 3.33 0.10 10.60
N LEU A 155 4.13 -0.63 11.37
CA LEU A 155 5.21 -0.09 12.21
C LEU A 155 6.52 -0.78 11.81
N ARG A 156 7.64 -0.15 12.17
CA ARG A 156 8.99 -0.64 11.85
C ARG A 156 9.63 -1.26 13.08
N PHE A 157 10.34 -2.36 12.88
CA PHE A 157 11.01 -3.10 13.94
C PHE A 157 12.41 -3.53 13.51
N ALA A 158 13.27 -3.73 14.49
CA ALA A 158 14.52 -4.46 14.35
C ALA A 158 14.42 -5.80 15.08
N CYS A 159 15.11 -6.82 14.59
CA CYS A 159 15.15 -8.16 15.18
C CYS A 159 16.52 -8.81 15.03
N ASP A 160 16.84 -9.73 15.94
CA ASP A 160 18.00 -10.61 15.79
C ASP A 160 17.50 -12.04 15.57
N GLY A 161 17.54 -12.49 14.31
CA GLY A 161 17.04 -13.81 13.92
C GLY A 161 16.33 -13.80 12.59
N ALA A 162 15.96 -15.00 12.13
CA ALA A 162 15.24 -15.18 10.89
C ALA A 162 13.75 -14.87 11.08
N VAL A 163 13.23 -13.93 10.30
CA VAL A 163 11.81 -13.59 10.20
C VAL A 163 11.47 -13.49 8.71
N ALA A 164 10.28 -13.94 8.32
CA ALA A 164 9.80 -13.90 6.94
C ALA A 164 8.53 -13.06 6.80
N ALA A 165 8.31 -12.52 5.60
CA ALA A 165 7.02 -11.91 5.24
C ALA A 165 5.88 -12.93 5.39
N GLY A 166 4.78 -12.51 6.01
CA GLY A 166 3.63 -13.36 6.34
C GLY A 166 3.70 -14.03 7.72
N ASP A 167 4.84 -13.96 8.42
CA ASP A 167 4.94 -14.46 9.79
C ASP A 167 3.96 -13.71 10.70
N LYS A 168 3.33 -14.46 11.61
CA LYS A 168 2.42 -13.88 12.60
C LYS A 168 3.22 -13.15 13.67
N VAL A 169 2.82 -11.91 13.94
CA VAL A 169 3.32 -11.15 15.09
C VAL A 169 2.44 -11.45 16.28
N THR A 170 3.04 -11.83 17.40
CA THR A 170 2.38 -12.25 18.63
C THR A 170 2.71 -11.35 19.81
N LEU A 171 1.76 -11.22 20.75
CA LEU A 171 1.99 -10.69 22.10
C LEU A 171 1.70 -11.83 23.07
N GLY A 172 2.75 -12.40 23.67
CA GLY A 172 2.64 -13.71 24.31
C GLY A 172 2.19 -14.77 23.32
N GLU A 173 1.12 -15.50 23.62
CA GLU A 173 0.56 -16.53 22.73
C GLU A 173 -0.46 -15.99 21.71
N ARG A 174 -0.87 -14.72 21.84
CA ARG A 174 -1.94 -14.14 21.02
C ARG A 174 -1.36 -13.57 19.73
N ALA A 175 -1.86 -14.01 18.58
CA ALA A 175 -1.59 -13.36 17.29
C ALA A 175 -2.24 -11.96 17.23
N VAL A 176 -1.44 -10.93 17.01
CA VAL A 176 -1.86 -9.52 17.01
C VAL A 176 -1.62 -8.79 15.70
N GLY A 177 -0.74 -9.33 14.85
CA GLY A 177 -0.30 -8.70 13.62
C GLY A 177 0.35 -9.67 12.64
N GLU A 178 0.94 -9.12 11.60
CA GLU A 178 1.61 -9.86 10.54
C GLU A 178 2.80 -9.06 9.99
N VAL A 179 3.90 -9.76 9.71
CA VAL A 179 5.09 -9.19 9.07
C VAL A 179 4.78 -8.93 7.59
N LEU A 180 5.00 -7.70 7.13
CA LEU A 180 4.82 -7.31 5.73
C LEU A 180 6.08 -7.58 4.92
N ASN A 181 7.20 -6.98 5.33
CA ASN A 181 8.43 -6.91 4.55
C ASN A 181 9.63 -7.03 5.50
N VAL A 182 10.70 -7.68 5.04
CA VAL A 182 11.93 -7.90 5.82
C VAL A 182 13.13 -7.52 4.96
N ALA A 183 14.08 -6.79 5.54
CA ALA A 183 15.36 -6.45 4.93
C ALA A 183 16.47 -6.56 5.98
N GLY A 184 17.28 -7.62 5.88
CA GLY A 184 18.30 -7.93 6.90
C GLY A 184 17.66 -8.13 8.28
N SER A 185 18.05 -7.29 9.24
CA SER A 185 17.55 -7.29 10.62
C SER A 185 16.44 -6.27 10.88
N VAL A 186 15.92 -5.62 9.83
CA VAL A 186 14.83 -4.62 9.93
C VAL A 186 13.61 -5.15 9.20
N LEU A 187 12.42 -4.84 9.71
CA LEU A 187 11.16 -5.26 9.10
C LEU A 187 10.04 -4.25 9.31
N LEU A 188 9.02 -4.36 8.45
CA LEU A 188 7.73 -3.70 8.59
C LEU A 188 6.67 -4.73 8.96
N ALA A 189 5.79 -4.41 9.90
CA ALA A 189 4.69 -5.27 10.31
C ALA A 189 3.43 -4.47 10.61
N VAL A 190 2.26 -5.01 10.23
CA VAL A 190 0.97 -4.46 10.66
C VAL A 190 0.65 -4.99 12.05
N VAL A 191 0.64 -4.10 13.04
CA VAL A 191 0.44 -4.44 14.46
C VAL A 191 -0.49 -3.42 15.12
N PRO A 192 -0.99 -3.67 16.35
CA PRO A 192 -1.76 -2.68 17.10
C PRO A 192 -0.97 -1.38 17.34
N THR A 193 -1.65 -0.24 17.26
CA THR A 193 -1.00 1.08 17.46
C THR A 193 -0.67 1.38 18.92
N ASP A 194 -1.30 0.68 19.86
CA ASP A 194 -1.16 0.83 21.30
C ASP A 194 -0.20 -0.22 21.93
N VAL A 195 0.38 -1.10 21.10
CA VAL A 195 1.32 -2.14 21.55
C VAL A 195 2.55 -2.13 20.65
N VAL A 196 3.66 -1.64 21.18
CA VAL A 196 4.95 -1.57 20.45
C VAL A 196 6.05 -2.44 21.09
N ASP A 197 5.86 -2.86 22.34
CA ASP A 197 6.80 -3.68 23.10
C ASP A 197 6.27 -5.10 23.34
N GLY A 198 7.19 -6.04 23.60
CA GLY A 198 6.85 -7.44 23.89
C GLY A 198 6.36 -8.24 22.69
N LEU A 199 6.49 -7.69 21.48
CA LEU A 199 6.10 -8.35 20.24
C LEU A 199 7.17 -9.37 19.79
N THR A 200 6.70 -10.51 19.29
CA THR A 200 7.56 -11.55 18.72
C THR A 200 7.04 -12.02 17.36
N ALA A 201 7.94 -12.54 16.53
CA ALA A 201 7.60 -13.35 15.35
C ALA A 201 8.23 -14.73 15.57
N GLY A 202 7.39 -15.73 15.89
CA GLY A 202 7.89 -17.01 16.41
C GLY A 202 8.68 -16.80 17.71
N ALA A 203 9.93 -17.27 17.73
CA ALA A 203 10.85 -17.11 18.87
C ALA A 203 11.66 -15.79 18.84
N VAL A 204 11.51 -14.98 17.78
CA VAL A 204 12.32 -13.78 17.57
C VAL A 204 11.63 -12.57 18.17
N THR A 205 12.32 -11.85 19.06
CA THR A 205 11.84 -10.58 19.64
C THR A 205 11.94 -9.44 18.64
N LEU A 206 10.87 -8.66 18.54
CA LEU A 206 10.79 -7.45 17.70
C LEU A 206 10.99 -6.22 18.58
N ARG A 207 11.94 -5.35 18.20
CA ARG A 207 12.23 -4.10 18.89
C ARG A 207 11.77 -2.94 18.02
N HIS A 208 10.84 -2.15 18.54
CA HIS A 208 10.25 -1.04 17.80
C HIS A 208 11.33 -0.03 17.34
N ARG A 209 11.15 0.48 16.12
CA ARG A 209 11.92 1.57 15.53
C ARG A 209 10.95 2.62 15.01
N PRO A 210 11.19 3.92 15.25
CA PRO A 210 10.37 4.97 14.68
C PRO A 210 10.27 4.86 13.15
N LEU A 211 9.12 5.25 12.62
CA LEU A 211 8.94 5.44 11.18
C LEU A 211 9.45 6.84 10.79
N PRO A 212 10.25 6.98 9.73
CA PRO A 212 10.85 8.27 9.38
C PRO A 212 9.85 9.40 9.10
N TYR A 213 8.65 9.07 8.60
CA TYR A 213 7.58 10.04 8.32
C TYR A 213 6.61 10.25 9.49
N LEU A 214 6.82 9.60 10.64
CA LEU A 214 6.03 9.78 11.86
C LEU A 214 6.83 10.43 13.01
N GLU A 215 8.13 10.61 12.85
CA GLU A 215 8.89 11.49 13.75
C GLU A 215 8.32 12.92 13.58
N ASP A 216 7.82 13.49 14.68
CA ASP A 216 7.06 14.77 14.81
C ASP A 216 5.51 14.78 14.75
N VAL A 217 4.81 13.69 15.09
CA VAL A 217 3.35 13.77 15.43
C VAL A 217 3.08 13.92 16.94
N SER A 218 4.11 13.87 17.80
CA SER A 218 3.96 14.07 19.26
C SER A 218 3.83 15.54 19.71
N ARG A 219 3.54 16.48 18.79
CA ARG A 219 3.27 17.90 19.13
C ARG A 219 2.00 18.53 18.54
N SER A 220 1.17 17.82 17.76
CA SER A 220 -0.08 18.38 17.22
C SER A 220 -1.36 17.81 17.83
N GLY A 221 -1.28 17.22 19.02
CA GLY A 221 -2.44 17.00 19.89
C GLY A 221 -2.88 18.29 20.58
N SER A 222 -3.35 19.28 19.82
CA SER A 222 -4.23 20.37 20.28
C SER A 222 -4.56 21.29 19.10
N ARG A 223 -5.73 21.07 18.50
CA ARG A 223 -6.76 22.10 18.19
C ARG A 223 -8.00 21.43 17.61
#